data_AF-A0A4Z0GIY9-F1
#
_entry.id   AF-A0A4Z0GIY9-F1
#
_cell.length_a   1.000
_cell.length_b   1.000
_cell.length_c   1.000
_cell.angle_alpha   90.00
_cell.angle_beta   90.00
_cell.angle_gamma   90.00
#
_symmetry.space_group_name_H-M   'P 1'
#
loop_
_entity.id
_entity.type
_entity.pdbx_description
1 polymer ?
#
loop_
_entity_poly.entity_id
_entity_poly.type
_entity_poly.pdbx_seq_one_letter_code
_entity_poly.pdbx_strand_id
1 'polypeptide(L)'
;MKKIKDERLNLVTLKNVRIAYLFQTVGILAIVIYTQFTSGPNAGFESPLFLVLILSSSLFLFLQMRVSADIEASEKKRKKPRPYYLYVILSLAFGVLMGLIIYLTDRQNPISALISGIVFFVCFLASYSVMYYLKKKRSSDDDDLD
;
A
#
# COMPACT_ATOMS: atom_id res chain seq x y z
N MET A 1 -37.11 -3.34 -10.51
CA MET A 1 -35.69 -3.08 -10.89
C MET A 1 -35.25 -4.12 -11.90
N LYS A 2 -34.91 -3.72 -13.13
CA LYS A 2 -34.36 -4.62 -14.17
C LYS A 2 -32.94 -5.01 -13.75
N LYS A 3 -32.69 -6.29 -13.46
CA LYS A 3 -31.33 -6.79 -13.22
C LYS A 3 -30.52 -6.61 -14.51
N ILE A 4 -29.51 -5.75 -14.45
CA ILE A 4 -28.51 -5.61 -15.51
C ILE A 4 -27.79 -6.96 -15.60
N LYS A 5 -27.98 -7.70 -16.69
CA LYS A 5 -27.45 -9.05 -16.89
C LYS A 5 -26.20 -9.08 -17.78
N ASP A 6 -25.81 -7.92 -18.33
CA ASP A 6 -24.61 -7.78 -19.15
C ASP A 6 -23.37 -7.65 -18.26
N GLU A 7 -22.54 -8.69 -18.23
CA GLU A 7 -21.25 -8.70 -17.53
C GLU A 7 -20.36 -7.52 -17.93
N ARG A 8 -20.44 -7.09 -19.20
CA ARG A 8 -19.68 -5.93 -19.71
C ARG A 8 -20.04 -4.64 -19.00
N LEU A 9 -21.33 -4.42 -18.68
CA LEU A 9 -21.77 -3.21 -18.01
C LEU A 9 -21.34 -3.22 -16.53
N ASN A 10 -21.39 -4.39 -15.89
CA ASN A 10 -20.92 -4.57 -14.51
C ASN A 10 -19.40 -4.33 -14.38
N LEU A 11 -18.60 -4.78 -15.35
CA LEU A 11 -17.15 -4.50 -15.39
C LEU A 11 -16.84 -3.00 -15.52
N VAL A 12 -17.63 -2.25 -16.28
CA VAL A 12 -17.48 -0.80 -16.38
C VAL A 12 -17.86 -0.12 -15.06
N THR A 13 -18.95 -0.54 -14.43
CA THR A 13 -19.35 -0.04 -13.10
C THR A 13 -18.26 -0.28 -12.05
N LEU A 14 -17.66 -1.48 -12.03
CA LEU A 14 -16.55 -1.80 -11.11
C LEU A 14 -15.31 -0.92 -11.36
N LYS A 15 -14.99 -0.63 -12.62
CA LYS A 15 -13.90 0.31 -12.97
C LYS A 15 -14.21 1.73 -12.49
N ASN A 16 -15.45 2.19 -12.66
CA ASN A 16 -15.87 3.52 -12.21
C ASN A 16 -15.82 3.64 -10.69
N VAL A 17 -16.28 2.62 -9.96
CA VAL A 17 -16.17 2.56 -8.49
C VAL A 17 -14.72 2.62 -8.04
N ARG A 18 -13.81 1.91 -8.73
CA ARG A 18 -12.37 1.97 -8.42
C ARG A 18 -11.80 3.38 -8.59
N ILE A 19 -12.16 4.07 -9.65
CA ILE A 19 -11.70 5.45 -9.92
C ILE A 19 -12.26 6.40 -8.86
N ALA A 20 -13.54 6.29 -8.52
CA ALA A 20 -14.17 7.09 -7.47
C ALA A 20 -13.51 6.87 -6.10
N TYR A 21 -13.25 5.61 -5.73
CA TYR A 21 -12.55 5.27 -4.50
C TYR A 21 -11.12 5.82 -4.47
N LEU A 22 -10.39 5.75 -5.59
CA LEU A 22 -9.05 6.32 -5.69
C LEU A 22 -9.07 7.84 -5.50
N PHE A 23 -10.02 8.53 -6.13
CA PHE A 23 -10.20 9.97 -5.97
C PHE A 23 -10.57 10.35 -4.53
N GLN A 24 -11.48 9.60 -3.89
CA GLN A 24 -11.86 9.78 -2.48
C GLN A 24 -10.65 9.62 -1.56
N THR A 25 -9.85 8.56 -1.77
CA THR A 25 -8.68 8.27 -0.94
C THR A 25 -7.64 9.39 -1.07
N VAL A 26 -7.37 9.88 -2.29
CA VAL A 26 -6.47 11.01 -2.54
C VAL A 26 -6.99 12.30 -1.91
N GLY A 27 -8.30 12.56 -2.00
CA GLY A 27 -8.92 13.73 -1.38
C GLY A 27 -8.79 13.73 0.14
N ILE A 28 -9.09 12.61 0.80
CA ILE A 28 -8.92 12.47 2.26
C ILE A 28 -7.44 12.63 2.64
N LEU A 29 -6.53 12.01 1.89
CA LEU A 29 -5.09 12.12 2.13
C LEU A 29 -4.60 13.57 2.04
N ALA A 30 -5.05 14.33 1.03
CA ALA A 30 -4.68 15.73 0.86
C ALA A 30 -5.15 16.60 2.04
N ILE A 31 -6.37 16.35 2.54
CA ILE A 31 -6.91 17.06 3.71
C ILE A 31 -6.11 16.72 4.96
N VAL A 32 -5.77 15.45 5.18
CA VAL A 32 -4.96 15.01 6.33
C VAL A 32 -3.56 15.63 6.29
N ILE A 33 -2.91 15.65 5.12
CA ILE A 33 -1.59 16.29 4.96
C ILE A 33 -1.71 17.80 5.20
N TYR A 34 -2.74 18.45 4.69
CA TYR A 34 -2.95 19.88 4.91
C TYR A 34 -3.15 20.20 6.40
N THR A 35 -3.93 19.39 7.13
CA THR A 35 -4.12 19.56 8.58
C THR A 35 -2.86 19.29 9.38
N GLN A 36 -2.04 18.32 8.97
CA GLN A 36 -0.70 18.08 9.54
C GLN A 36 0.21 19.30 9.45
N PHE A 37 0.25 19.96 8.28
CA PHE A 37 1.08 21.15 8.07
C PHE A 37 0.56 22.40 8.78
N THR A 38 -0.75 22.53 8.94
CA THR A 38 -1.38 23.76 9.49
C THR A 38 -1.64 23.71 10.99
N SER A 39 -1.92 22.54 11.56
CA SER A 39 -2.27 22.36 12.97
C SER A 39 -1.26 21.52 13.77
N GLY A 40 -0.17 21.07 13.12
CA GLY A 40 0.93 20.34 13.73
C GLY A 40 0.86 18.82 13.54
N PRO A 41 1.97 18.11 13.88
CA PRO A 41 2.20 16.72 13.48
C PRO A 41 1.23 15.68 14.08
N ASN A 42 0.51 16.03 15.15
CA ASN A 42 -0.48 15.12 15.77
C ASN A 42 -1.92 15.39 15.32
N ALA A 43 -2.21 16.61 14.85
CA ALA A 43 -3.57 17.04 14.54
C ALA A 43 -4.19 16.27 13.37
N GLY A 44 -3.39 15.83 12.40
CA GLY A 44 -3.91 15.00 11.32
C GLY A 44 -4.21 13.56 11.76
N PHE A 45 -3.48 13.01 12.73
CA PHE A 45 -3.71 11.65 13.24
C PHE A 45 -4.91 11.58 14.20
N GLU A 46 -5.15 12.66 14.95
CA GLU A 46 -6.33 12.80 15.82
C GLU A 46 -7.60 13.12 15.05
N SER A 47 -7.48 13.52 13.77
CA SER A 47 -8.64 13.84 12.95
C SER A 47 -9.50 12.59 12.70
N PRO A 48 -10.84 12.69 12.80
CA PRO A 48 -11.74 11.58 12.49
C PRO A 48 -11.61 11.12 11.03
N LEU A 49 -11.13 11.99 10.14
CA LEU A 49 -10.80 11.69 8.75
C LEU A 49 -9.71 10.63 8.61
N PHE A 50 -8.68 10.69 9.47
CA PHE A 50 -7.60 9.70 9.46
C PHE A 50 -8.11 8.31 9.88
N LEU A 51 -9.01 8.23 10.86
CA LEU A 51 -9.65 6.98 11.25
C LEU A 51 -10.43 6.37 10.08
N VAL A 52 -11.24 7.17 9.38
CA VAL A 52 -11.99 6.72 8.19
C VAL A 52 -11.05 6.23 7.09
N LEU A 53 -9.91 6.91 6.89
CA LEU A 53 -8.88 6.50 5.94
C LEU A 53 -8.30 5.12 6.28
N ILE A 54 -7.91 4.90 7.54
CA ILE A 54 -7.33 3.62 7.99
C ILE A 54 -8.34 2.49 7.90
N LEU A 55 -9.58 2.73 8.34
CA LEU A 55 -10.62 1.71 8.39
C LEU A 55 -11.05 1.28 6.98
N SER A 56 -11.23 2.24 6.07
CA SER A 56 -11.52 1.96 4.67
C SER A 56 -10.36 1.27 3.95
N SER A 57 -9.12 1.66 4.22
CA SER A 57 -7.92 1.02 3.64
C SER A 57 -7.75 -0.42 4.11
N SER A 58 -8.02 -0.71 5.40
CA SER A 58 -7.96 -2.07 5.95
C SER A 58 -9.00 -2.99 5.30
N LEU A 59 -10.25 -2.52 5.18
CA LEU A 59 -11.30 -3.24 4.46
C LEU A 59 -10.91 -3.51 3.02
N PHE A 60 -10.40 -2.50 2.31
CA PHE A 60 -9.97 -2.65 0.93
C PHE A 60 -8.86 -3.70 0.77
N LEU A 61 -7.86 -3.67 1.65
CA LEU A 61 -6.77 -4.67 1.67
C LEU A 61 -7.31 -6.08 1.92
N PHE A 62 -8.24 -6.24 2.86
CA PHE A 62 -8.88 -7.52 3.15
C PHE A 62 -9.68 -8.05 1.95
N LEU A 63 -10.48 -7.19 1.31
CA LEU A 63 -11.22 -7.54 0.10
C LEU A 63 -10.26 -7.91 -1.04
N GLN A 64 -9.16 -7.18 -1.20
CA GLN A 64 -8.19 -7.44 -2.25
C GLN A 64 -7.41 -8.75 -2.01
N MET A 65 -7.11 -9.09 -0.76
CA MET A 65 -6.55 -10.39 -0.41
C MET A 65 -7.51 -11.53 -0.73
N ARG A 66 -8.80 -11.40 -0.39
CA ARG A 66 -9.82 -12.40 -0.74
C ARG A 66 -9.93 -12.61 -2.25
N VAL A 67 -9.99 -11.53 -3.01
CA VAL A 67 -10.03 -11.60 -4.49
C VAL A 67 -8.74 -12.21 -5.05
N SER A 68 -7.57 -11.90 -4.48
CA SER A 68 -6.31 -12.50 -4.91
C SER A 68 -6.24 -13.99 -4.61
N ALA A 69 -6.74 -14.41 -3.44
CA ALA A 69 -6.83 -15.82 -3.07
C ALA A 69 -7.80 -16.62 -3.96
N ASP A 70 -8.94 -16.04 -4.32
CA ASP A 70 -9.90 -16.66 -5.24
C ASP A 70 -9.32 -16.79 -6.67
N ILE A 71 -8.56 -15.80 -7.13
CA ILE A 71 -7.87 -15.87 -8.43
C ILE A 71 -6.76 -16.93 -8.40
N GLU A 72 -5.99 -17.01 -7.30
CA GLU A 72 -4.91 -17.98 -7.13
C GLU A 72 -5.43 -19.43 -6.99
N ALA A 73 -6.58 -19.63 -6.35
CA ALA A 73 -7.27 -20.92 -6.31
C ALA A 73 -7.86 -21.34 -7.67
N SER A 74 -8.20 -20.37 -8.54
CA SER A 74 -8.76 -20.60 -9.87
C SER A 74 -7.71 -20.77 -10.98
N GLU A 75 -6.55 -20.12 -10.87
CA GLU A 75 -5.46 -20.25 -11.85
C GLU A 75 -4.46 -21.34 -11.43
N LYS A 76 -4.72 -22.58 -11.87
CA LYS A 76 -3.76 -23.72 -11.81
C LYS A 76 -2.47 -23.50 -12.62
N LYS A 77 -2.13 -22.26 -13.00
CA LYS A 77 -0.96 -21.91 -13.82
C LYS A 77 -0.16 -20.82 -13.12
N ARG A 78 0.93 -21.24 -12.48
CA ARG A 78 2.05 -20.46 -11.92
C ARG A 78 2.37 -19.25 -12.82
N LYS A 79 1.82 -18.06 -12.52
CA LYS A 79 2.34 -16.80 -13.06
C LYS A 79 3.64 -16.50 -12.34
N LYS A 80 4.73 -16.45 -13.10
CA LYS A 80 6.10 -16.19 -12.63
C LYS A 80 6.13 -15.10 -11.54
N PRO A 81 6.79 -15.35 -10.40
CA PRO A 81 6.86 -14.39 -9.31
C PRO A 81 7.46 -13.08 -9.85
N ARG A 82 6.76 -11.96 -9.65
CA ARG A 82 7.28 -10.62 -10.00
C ARG A 82 8.67 -10.44 -9.38
N PRO A 83 9.62 -9.84 -10.13
CA PRO A 83 11.02 -9.80 -9.71
C PRO A 83 11.18 -9.02 -8.39
N TYR A 84 11.87 -9.64 -7.44
CA TYR A 84 12.15 -9.12 -6.09
C TYR A 84 12.76 -7.70 -6.09
N TYR A 85 13.55 -7.39 -7.12
CA TYR A 85 14.17 -6.07 -7.31
C TYR A 85 13.17 -4.91 -7.35
N LEU A 86 11.95 -5.13 -7.84
CA LEU A 86 10.91 -4.10 -7.93
C LEU A 86 10.45 -3.63 -6.55
N TYR A 87 10.37 -4.55 -5.58
CA TYR A 87 10.00 -4.23 -4.19
C TYR A 87 11.14 -3.54 -3.45
N VAL A 88 12.40 -3.93 -3.70
CA VAL A 88 13.58 -3.28 -3.13
C VAL A 88 13.73 -1.85 -3.63
N ILE A 89 13.56 -1.63 -4.94
CA ILE A 89 13.59 -0.27 -5.54
C ILE A 89 12.44 0.58 -4.99
N LEU A 90 11.23 0.02 -4.85
CA LEU A 90 10.08 0.74 -4.32
C LEU A 90 10.29 1.14 -2.85
N SER A 91 10.85 0.24 -2.04
CA SER A 91 11.22 0.50 -0.64
C SER A 91 12.26 1.61 -0.52
N LEU A 92 13.29 1.58 -1.37
CA LEU A 92 14.33 2.61 -1.40
C LEU A 92 13.75 3.97 -1.82
N ALA A 93 12.90 3.99 -2.85
CA ALA A 93 12.23 5.21 -3.30
C ALA A 93 11.35 5.83 -2.19
N PHE A 94 10.62 5.01 -1.43
CA PHE A 94 9.79 5.47 -0.32
C PHE A 94 10.62 6.04 0.85
N GLY A 95 11.72 5.38 1.22
CA GLY A 95 12.61 5.86 2.27
C GLY A 95 13.27 7.20 1.92
N VAL A 96 13.72 7.35 0.67
CA VAL A 96 14.30 8.60 0.16
C VAL A 96 13.25 9.72 0.11
N LEU A 97 12.04 9.43 -0.37
CA LEU A 97 10.94 10.41 -0.39
C LEU A 97 10.61 10.93 1.01
N MET A 98 10.46 10.03 1.99
CA MET A 98 10.15 10.43 3.37
C MET A 98 11.28 11.23 4.01
N GLY A 99 12.54 10.81 3.83
CA GLY A 99 13.69 11.56 4.32
C GLY A 99 13.78 12.97 3.71
N LEU A 100 13.45 13.11 2.42
CA LEU A 100 13.44 14.40 1.74
C LEU A 100 12.33 15.33 2.26
N ILE A 101 11.14 14.80 2.50
CA ILE A 101 10.00 15.57 3.05
C ILE A 101 10.37 16.13 4.44
N ILE A 102 10.94 15.30 5.31
CA ILE A 102 11.33 15.72 6.67
C ILE A 102 12.47 16.75 6.63
N TYR A 103 13.44 16.59 5.72
CA TYR A 103 14.51 17.58 5.51
C TYR A 103 13.98 18.94 5.03
N LEU A 104 12.92 18.95 4.20
CA LEU A 104 12.25 20.18 3.75
C LEU A 104 11.44 20.85 4.86
N THR A 105 10.85 20.07 5.77
CA THR A 105 10.01 20.59 6.87
C THR A 105 10.82 21.10 8.06
N ASP A 106 11.92 20.43 8.44
CA ASP A 106 12.76 20.83 9.58
C ASP A 106 14.21 21.10 9.15
N ARG A 107 14.43 22.33 8.64
CA ARG A 107 15.77 22.78 8.21
C ARG A 107 16.75 22.98 9.38
N GLN A 108 16.26 23.02 10.62
CA GLN A 108 17.10 23.30 11.79
C GLN A 108 17.85 22.06 12.30
N ASN A 109 17.38 20.84 12.01
CA ASN A 109 18.02 19.60 12.47
C ASN A 109 18.13 18.53 11.36
N PRO A 110 19.10 18.66 10.43
CA PRO A 110 19.28 17.71 9.32
C PRO A 110 19.60 16.29 9.79
N ILE A 111 20.13 16.14 11.01
CA ILE A 111 20.47 14.84 11.63
C ILE A 111 19.18 14.07 11.99
N SER A 112 18.14 14.75 12.48
CA SER A 112 16.85 14.13 12.81
C SER A 112 16.15 13.59 11.57
N ALA A 113 16.22 14.32 10.45
CA ALA A 113 15.72 13.88 9.16
C ALA A 113 16.45 12.63 8.66
N LEU A 114 17.78 12.58 8.80
CA LEU A 114 18.60 11.46 8.35
C LEU A 114 18.34 10.19 9.17
N ILE A 115 18.21 10.30 10.50
CA ILE A 115 17.89 9.17 11.38
C ILE A 115 16.51 8.61 11.04
N SER A 116 15.49 9.47 10.90
CA SER A 116 14.13 9.03 10.58
C SER A 116 14.06 8.32 9.21
N GLY A 117 14.75 8.85 8.19
CA GLY A 117 14.84 8.22 6.87
C GLY A 117 15.48 6.83 6.92
N ILE A 118 16.57 6.65 7.67
CA ILE A 118 17.22 5.35 7.84
C ILE A 118 16.31 4.36 8.56
N VAL A 119 15.62 4.78 9.62
CA VAL A 119 14.69 3.91 10.38
C VAL A 119 13.56 3.40 9.48
N PHE A 120 12.94 4.29 8.70
CA PHE A 120 11.90 3.88 7.74
C PHE A 120 12.45 2.95 6.65
N PHE A 121 13.65 3.22 6.14
CA PHE A 121 14.30 2.38 5.15
C PHE A 121 14.55 0.96 5.68
N VAL A 122 15.14 0.83 6.88
CA VAL A 122 15.43 -0.46 7.51
C VAL A 122 14.14 -1.23 7.84
N CYS A 123 13.11 -0.54 8.35
CA CYS A 123 11.83 -1.16 8.69
C CYS A 123 11.12 -1.75 7.46
N PHE A 124 11.09 -1.00 6.36
CA PHE A 124 10.54 -1.50 5.10
C PHE A 124 11.39 -2.61 4.49
N LEU A 125 12.72 -2.50 4.55
CA LEU A 125 13.63 -3.52 4.04
C LEU A 125 13.45 -4.86 4.79
N ALA A 126 13.29 -4.80 6.12
CA ALA A 126 12.99 -5.97 6.94
C ALA A 126 11.64 -6.59 6.57
N SER A 127 10.57 -5.79 6.46
CA SER A 127 9.24 -6.29 6.06
C SER A 127 9.25 -6.98 4.69
N TYR A 128 9.94 -6.38 3.71
CA TYR A 128 10.07 -6.98 2.38
C TYR A 128 10.95 -8.23 2.37
N SER A 129 12.02 -8.27 3.18
CA SER A 129 12.88 -9.44 3.34
C SER A 129 12.11 -10.63 3.91
N VAL A 130 11.30 -10.40 4.95
CA VAL A 130 10.45 -11.44 5.55
C VAL A 130 9.43 -11.97 4.53
N MET A 131 8.79 -11.08 3.76
CA MET A 131 7.83 -11.48 2.73
C MET A 131 8.47 -12.30 1.60
N TYR A 132 9.71 -11.98 1.23
CA TYR A 132 10.48 -12.77 0.26
C TYR A 132 10.88 -14.14 0.81
N TYR A 133 11.31 -14.21 2.07
CA TYR A 133 11.65 -15.47 2.73
C TYR A 133 10.45 -16.41 2.81
N LEU A 134 9.28 -15.89 3.18
CA LEU A 134 8.02 -16.65 3.19
C LEU A 134 7.64 -17.14 1.80
N LYS A 135 7.82 -16.31 0.76
CA LYS A 135 7.52 -16.69 -0.62
C LYS A 135 8.48 -17.74 -1.18
N LYS A 136 9.75 -17.68 -0.80
CA LYS A 136 10.77 -18.67 -1.19
C LYS A 136 10.59 -20.00 -0.46
N LYS A 137 10.24 -19.98 0.82
CA LYS A 137 9.94 -21.21 1.57
C LYS A 137 8.76 -21.95 0.94
N ARG A 138 7.73 -21.22 0.50
CA ARG A 138 6.55 -21.81 -0.15
C ARG A 138 6.80 -22.34 -1.56
N SER A 139 7.85 -21.88 -2.27
CA SER A 139 8.24 -22.46 -3.56
C SER A 139 9.07 -23.73 -3.42
N SER A 140 9.84 -23.88 -2.33
CA SER A 140 10.61 -25.12 -2.10
C SER A 140 9.73 -26.29 -1.67
N ASP A 141 8.69 -26.07 -0.86
CA ASP A 141 7.76 -27.14 -0.46
C ASP A 141 6.95 -27.70 -1.66
N ASP A 142 6.73 -26.93 -2.73
CA ASP A 142 6.04 -27.39 -3.93
C ASP A 142 6.94 -28.27 -4.84
N ASP A 143 8.27 -28.05 -4.82
CA ASP A 143 9.21 -28.74 -5.72
C ASP A 143 9.66 -30.11 -5.12
N ASP A 144 9.38 -30.38 -3.84
CA ASP A 144 9.66 -31.65 -3.15
C ASP A 144 8.47 -32.65 -3.23
N LEU A 145 7.36 -32.28 -3.88
CA LEU A 145 6.13 -33.08 -4.04
C LEU A 145 5.91 -33.63 -5.46
N ASP A 146 6.85 -33.40 -6.40
CA ASP A 146 6.86 -33.96 -7.77
C ASP A 146 7.83 -35.14 -7.93
#